data_AF-A0A3C0Q9P6-F1
#
_entry.id   AF-A0A3C0Q9P6-F1
#
_cell.length_a   1.000
_cell.length_b   1.000
_cell.length_c   1.000
_cell.angle_alpha   90.00
_cell.angle_beta   90.00
_cell.angle_gamma   90.00
#
_symmetry.space_group_name_H-M   'P 1'
#
loop_
_entity.id
_entity.type
_entity.pdbx_description
1 polymer ?
#
loop_
_entity_poly.entity_id
_entity_poly.type
_entity_poly.pdbx_seq_one_letter_code
_entity_poly.pdbx_strand_id
1 'polypeptide(L)' 'EALVEEPSSPEPANWKAGGYVDRLPKDPWNQDYLFLSPGEQGSIDIFSMGPDQVPSDDDIGNWDLQ' A
#
# COMPACT_ATOMS: atom_id res chain seq x y z
N GLU A 1 -0.22 0.83 -11.13
CA GLU A 1 -1.16 1.71 -11.87
C GLU A 1 -2.61 1.66 -11.35
N ALA A 2 -3.00 0.71 -10.48
CA ALA A 2 -4.36 0.59 -9.92
C ALA A 2 -4.73 1.56 -8.77
N LEU A 3 -3.88 2.56 -8.50
CA LEU A 3 -4.13 3.65 -7.53
C LEU A 3 -4.30 5.02 -8.23
N VAL A 4 -4.15 5.04 -9.56
CA VAL A 4 -4.29 6.23 -10.41
C VAL A 4 -5.45 6.06 -11.38
N GLU A 5 -5.68 4.83 -11.87
CA GLU A 5 -6.79 4.50 -12.75
C GLU A 5 -7.71 3.44 -12.15
N GLU A 6 -9.01 3.61 -12.43
CA GLU A 6 -10.10 2.77 -11.96
C GLU A 6 -9.95 1.33 -12.52
N PRO A 7 -9.86 0.29 -11.66
CA PRO A 7 -9.86 -1.09 -12.12
C PRO A 7 -11.26 -1.49 -12.61
N SER A 8 -11.33 -2.03 -13.82
CA SER A 8 -12.58 -2.27 -14.57
C SER A 8 -13.44 -3.45 -14.10
N SER A 9 -12.98 -4.28 -13.14
CA SER A 9 -13.84 -5.22 -12.39
C SER A 9 -13.03 -6.10 -11.43
N PRO A 10 -13.58 -6.50 -10.27
CA PRO A 10 -14.89 -6.13 -9.72
C PRO A 10 -14.90 -4.69 -9.17
N GLU A 11 -15.97 -3.95 -9.48
CA GLU A 11 -16.16 -2.58 -9.01
C GLU A 11 -16.23 -2.55 -7.47
N PRO A 12 -15.35 -1.80 -6.79
CA PRO A 12 -15.45 -1.61 -5.35
C PRO A 12 -16.73 -0.82 -5.06
N ALA A 13 -17.71 -1.44 -4.40
CA ALA A 13 -19.03 -0.85 -4.12
C ALA A 13 -18.99 0.50 -3.36
N ASN A 14 -17.84 0.89 -2.80
CA ASN A 14 -17.64 2.13 -2.06
C ASN A 14 -16.45 2.95 -2.57
N TRP A 15 -16.04 2.82 -3.84
CA TRP A 15 -14.91 3.58 -4.42
C TRP A 15 -15.12 5.09 -4.23
N LYS A 16 -14.19 5.74 -3.52
CA LYS A 16 -14.26 7.18 -3.27
C LYS A 16 -13.76 7.91 -4.52
N ALA A 17 -14.66 8.61 -5.21
CA ALA A 17 -14.27 9.49 -6.31
C ALA A 17 -13.25 10.53 -5.80
N GLY A 18 -12.01 10.46 -6.32
CA GLY A 18 -10.86 11.20 -5.82
C GLY A 18 -9.74 10.34 -5.21
N GLY A 19 -9.93 9.02 -5.12
CA GLY A 19 -8.98 8.10 -4.48
C GLY A 19 -9.08 8.13 -2.96
N TYR A 20 -8.43 7.17 -2.29
CA TYR A 20 -8.37 7.12 -0.83
C TYR A 20 -7.12 7.79 -0.25
N VAL A 21 -6.16 8.12 -1.12
CA VAL A 21 -4.88 8.72 -0.76
C VAL A 21 -4.61 9.85 -1.76
N ASP A 22 -4.70 11.10 -1.31
CA ASP A 22 -4.51 12.29 -2.17
C ASP A 22 -3.07 12.39 -2.71
N ARG A 23 -2.09 11.88 -1.96
CA ARG A 23 -0.69 11.75 -2.35
C ARG A 23 -0.05 10.69 -1.48
N LEU A 24 0.50 9.64 -2.08
CA LEU A 24 1.31 8.67 -1.34
C LEU A 24 2.60 9.38 -0.91
N PRO A 25 2.86 9.53 0.41
CA PRO A 25 4.18 9.92 0.85
C PRO A 25 5.16 8.85 0.39
N LYS A 26 6.36 9.28 0.03
CA LYS A 26 7.45 8.33 -0.17
C LYS A 26 8.02 7.94 1.18
N ASP A 27 8.53 6.72 1.26
CA ASP A 27 9.27 6.29 2.44
C ASP A 27 10.59 7.08 2.58
N PRO A 28 11.32 6.93 3.71
CA PRO A 28 12.60 7.60 3.92
C PRO A 28 13.67 7.31 2.86
N TRP A 29 13.50 6.25 2.07
CA TRP A 29 14.40 5.80 0.99
C TRP A 29 13.88 6.16 -0.40
N ASN A 30 12.90 7.07 -0.47
CA ASN A 30 12.30 7.61 -1.68
C ASN A 30 11.63 6.54 -2.56
N GLN A 31 11.21 5.42 -1.96
CA GLN A 31 10.39 4.38 -2.56
C GLN A 31 8.90 4.60 -2.27
N ASP A 32 8.09 3.98 -3.12
CA ASP A 32 6.64 3.97 -2.95
C ASP A 32 6.25 2.84 -1.98
N TYR A 33 5.25 3.10 -1.12
CA TYR A 33 4.68 2.07 -0.24
C TYR A 33 3.94 1.02 -1.05
N LEU A 34 4.07 -0.23 -0.62
CA LEU A 34 3.34 -1.36 -1.16
C LEU A 34 2.00 -1.52 -0.44
N PHE A 35 1.00 -1.96 -1.20
CA PHE A 35 -0.34 -2.22 -0.72
C PHE A 35 -0.76 -3.62 -1.15
N LEU A 36 -1.28 -4.41 -0.20
CA LEU A 36 -1.75 -5.76 -0.44
C LEU A 36 -3.15 -5.93 0.18
N SER A 37 -4.08 -6.44 -0.63
CA SER A 37 -5.48 -6.71 -0.25
C SER A 37 -6.02 -7.88 -1.05
N PRO A 38 -6.42 -9.00 -0.41
CA PRO A 38 -6.41 -9.25 1.03
C PRO A 38 -4.99 -9.32 1.60
N GLY A 39 -4.77 -8.67 2.77
CA GLY A 39 -3.52 -8.72 3.53
C GLY A 39 -3.10 -10.14 3.93
N GLU A 40 -1.80 -10.38 4.07
CA GLU A 40 -1.24 -11.55 4.74
C GLU A 40 -1.30 -11.40 6.28
N GLN A 41 -1.07 -10.19 6.80
CA GLN A 41 -1.08 -9.89 8.23
C GLN A 41 -2.45 -9.37 8.73
N GLY A 42 -3.27 -8.82 7.83
CA GLY A 42 -4.59 -8.30 8.17
C GLY A 42 -5.56 -8.27 7.00
N SER A 43 -6.57 -7.41 7.08
CA SER A 43 -7.49 -7.19 5.95
C SER A 43 -6.79 -6.43 4.81
N ILE A 44 -5.89 -5.52 5.17
CA ILE A 44 -5.03 -4.76 4.26
C ILE A 44 -3.64 -4.66 4.88
N ASP A 45 -2.62 -4.79 4.04
CA ASP A 45 -1.24 -4.62 4.43
C ASP A 45 -0.66 -3.45 3.65
N ILE A 46 -0.07 -2.50 4.36
CA ILE A 46 0.62 -1.33 3.81
C ILE A 46 2.02 -1.32 4.39
N PHE A 47 3.04 -1.43 3.54
CA PHE A 47 4.43 -1.56 4.00
C PHE A 47 5.45 -0.98 3.03
N SER A 48 6.62 -0.64 3.55
CA SER A 48 7.81 -0.24 2.77
C SER A 48 8.87 -1.32 2.89
N MET A 49 9.55 -1.62 1.78
CA MET A 49 10.66 -2.58 1.71
C MET A 49 11.98 -2.04 2.29
N GLY A 50 11.94 -0.95 3.05
CA GLY A 50 13.13 -0.39 3.66
C GLY A 50 14.21 0.09 2.67
N PRO A 51 15.46 0.22 3.12
CA PRO A 51 16.60 0.62 2.29
C PRO A 51 16.99 -0.41 1.22
N ASP A 52 16.73 -1.69 1.46
CA ASP A 52 17.27 -2.79 0.64
C ASP A 52 16.38 -3.14 -0.56
N GLN A 53 15.12 -2.67 -0.56
CA GLN A 53 14.14 -2.87 -1.62
C GLN A 53 13.81 -4.35 -1.87
N VAL A 54 14.00 -5.21 -0.88
CA VAL A 54 13.66 -6.63 -0.96
C VAL A 54 12.82 -7.03 0.24
N PRO A 55 11.93 -8.04 0.12
CA PRO A 55 11.20 -8.55 1.26
C PRO A 55 12.17 -9.10 2.31
N SER A 56 12.23 -8.46 3.46
CA SER A 56 13.30 -8.62 4.45
C SER A 56 12.78 -8.23 5.85
N ASP A 57 13.54 -8.56 6.91
CA ASP A 57 13.17 -8.24 8.29
C ASP A 57 13.21 -6.72 8.59
N ASP A 58 13.69 -5.89 7.65
CA ASP A 58 13.63 -4.43 7.71
C ASP A 58 12.38 -3.83 7.04
N ASP A 59 11.46 -4.68 6.56
CA ASP A 59 10.14 -4.26 6.06
C ASP A 59 9.37 -3.52 7.16
N ILE A 60 8.96 -2.28 6.89
CA ILE A 60 8.18 -1.47 7.84
C ILE A 60 6.72 -1.43 7.39
N GLY A 61 5.88 -2.21 8.08
CA GLY A 61 4.46 -2.36 7.78
C GLY A 61 3.51 -1.82 8.83
N ASN A 62 2.24 -1.66 8.43
CA ASN A 62 1.14 -1.24 9.30
C ASN A 62 0.82 -2.25 10.43
N TRP A 63 1.30 -3.47 10.35
CA TRP A 63 1.12 -4.51 11.37
C TRP A 63 2.03 -4.32 12.60
N ASP A 64 3.14 -3.58 12.46
CA ASP A 64 4.11 -3.32 13.55
C ASP A 64 3.89 -1.98 14.26
N LEU A 65 2.74 -1.33 14.03
CA LEU A 65 2.33 -0.10 14.73
C LEU A 65 1.84 -0.42 16.17
N GLN A 66 2.78 -0.69 17.09
CA GLN A 66 2.52 -0.73 18.54
C GLN A 66 2.94 0.56 19.25
#